data_AF-A0AAE9MMX6-F1
#
_entry.id   AF-A0AAE9MMX6-F1
#
_cell.length_a   1.000
_cell.length_b   1.000
_cell.length_c   1.000
_cell.angle_alpha   90.00
_cell.angle_beta   90.00
_cell.angle_gamma   90.00
#
_symmetry.space_group_name_H-M   'P 1'
#
loop_
_entity.id
_entity.type
_entity.pdbx_description
1 polymer ?
#
loop_
_entity_poly.entity_id
_entity_poly.type
_entity_poly.pdbx_seq_one_letter_code
_entity_poly.pdbx_strand_id
1 'polypeptide(L)'
;MPGPVATVGSMHVCPMCSGTTPHVGGPIAQGETNVLANGKPVATIGSMCTCVGPPDTIAQGFPNILINGKPVACLGDLTAHGGTITAGEANIIVGSAAPVPSVNMPVNKIPFPKISIVDRLAHNSKIKEAEENQEKLKEEEQGEPRIYNLQWLKEKNIIRKSKVLKEVTLRAYVYNIPDGESITFKVKKPVETTDENGSTTTNEEEVVELTGTVQDKKVEVTWEVEDASEEKESTNNEGSNSNSNTKEACNSTPSPSNLIVPASEEEKKDRFVEVEKGEVKKGSWIIEEGNTIIVNRNGNRAYDWEYADVPSEAKMKKNGMSDHDIFNVKLTKSYPEAYLKAEMKVTLWLFSDLEDGFGENGIQLANHFFSGGGKDFEFNQNSNPSKEIRDSKRFKSFLSSLKKELKEKYNKDGVIDNDSTKNTSYKIKTSLPYYGVSSSLNPNMNEAATFIGGIQGCLAKYRVLKNEKTNEVKVEIDRVIFLDTFGAGWEDGGANGMAKQWVPGLVAMFCLQHFKNVNNPEKYRPFTVFVDIKPSES
;
A
#
# COMPACT_ATOMS: atom_id res chain seq x y z
N MET A 1 9.99 11.33 -7.95
CA MET A 1 10.78 10.11 -8.26
C MET A 1 9.85 9.18 -8.99
N PRO A 2 10.30 8.48 -10.04
CA PRO A 2 9.52 7.40 -10.62
C PRO A 2 9.39 6.28 -9.58
N GLY A 3 8.29 5.53 -9.63
CA GLY A 3 7.87 4.64 -8.55
C GLY A 3 7.59 3.21 -9.01
N PRO A 4 6.77 2.46 -8.27
CA PRO A 4 6.19 1.21 -8.74
C PRO A 4 5.50 1.37 -10.10
N VAL A 5 5.84 0.50 -11.05
CA VAL A 5 5.23 0.44 -12.38
C VAL A 5 3.76 0.01 -12.28
N ALA A 6 2.88 0.73 -12.97
CA ALA A 6 1.46 0.40 -13.00
C ALA A 6 1.15 -0.71 -14.03
N THR A 7 0.19 -1.57 -13.71
CA THR A 7 -0.25 -2.69 -14.56
C THR A 7 -1.76 -2.73 -14.69
N VAL A 8 -2.29 -3.58 -15.58
CA VAL A 8 -3.73 -3.89 -15.56
C VAL A 8 -4.11 -4.44 -14.18
N GLY A 9 -5.08 -3.80 -13.53
CA GLY A 9 -5.47 -4.05 -12.14
C GLY A 9 -4.88 -3.10 -11.09
N SER A 10 -3.86 -2.30 -11.42
CA SER A 10 -3.44 -1.15 -10.59
C SER A 10 -4.59 -0.16 -10.42
N MET A 11 -4.69 0.49 -9.26
CA MET A 11 -5.76 1.42 -8.96
C MET A 11 -5.40 2.87 -9.33
N HIS A 12 -6.42 3.65 -9.71
CA HIS A 12 -6.37 5.11 -9.70
C HIS A 12 -7.49 5.67 -8.83
N VAL A 13 -7.37 6.94 -8.42
CA VAL A 13 -8.47 7.73 -7.83
C VAL A 13 -8.92 8.79 -8.83
N CYS A 14 -10.21 9.14 -8.81
CA CYS A 14 -10.79 10.11 -9.72
C CYS A 14 -11.52 11.21 -8.93
N PRO A 15 -11.10 12.49 -9.03
CA PRO A 15 -11.73 13.62 -8.34
C PRO A 15 -12.89 14.24 -9.13
N MET A 16 -13.12 13.81 -10.37
CA MET A 16 -14.19 14.32 -11.23
C MET A 16 -15.59 13.87 -10.73
N CYS A 17 -16.65 14.44 -11.31
CA CYS A 17 -18.04 14.03 -11.07
C CYS A 17 -18.89 14.18 -12.34
N SER A 18 -20.15 13.74 -12.27
CA SER A 18 -21.18 13.95 -13.28
C SER A 18 -22.47 14.42 -12.60
N GLY A 19 -22.70 15.73 -12.63
CA GLY A 19 -23.71 16.43 -11.85
C GLY A 19 -23.49 16.23 -10.34
N THR A 20 -24.48 15.65 -9.67
CA THR A 20 -24.40 15.34 -8.24
C THR A 20 -23.68 14.03 -7.92
N THR A 21 -23.30 13.23 -8.93
CA THR A 21 -22.68 11.90 -8.72
C THR A 21 -21.15 12.02 -8.79
N PRO A 22 -20.40 11.82 -7.69
CA PRO A 22 -18.94 11.76 -7.75
C PRO A 22 -18.50 10.60 -8.65
N HIS A 23 -17.41 10.81 -9.41
CA HIS A 23 -16.68 9.67 -9.93
C HIS A 23 -15.93 8.97 -8.78
N VAL A 24 -15.65 7.69 -9.01
CA VAL A 24 -14.79 6.88 -8.15
C VAL A 24 -13.82 6.18 -9.06
N GLY A 25 -12.52 6.34 -8.79
CA GLY A 25 -11.48 5.67 -9.56
C GLY A 25 -11.49 4.16 -9.31
N GLY A 26 -10.92 3.42 -10.25
CA GLY A 26 -10.94 1.97 -10.28
C GLY A 26 -9.69 1.39 -10.95
N PRO A 27 -9.69 0.10 -11.29
CA PRO A 27 -8.53 -0.55 -11.87
C PRO A 27 -8.23 -0.04 -13.28
N ILE A 28 -6.95 0.07 -13.62
CA ILE A 28 -6.46 0.17 -15.00
C ILE A 28 -6.97 -1.07 -15.74
N ALA A 29 -7.73 -0.84 -16.81
CA ALA A 29 -8.43 -1.88 -17.57
C ALA A 29 -7.63 -2.34 -18.80
N GLN A 30 -6.72 -1.51 -19.31
CA GLN A 30 -5.92 -1.78 -20.49
C GLN A 30 -4.43 -1.58 -20.20
N GLY A 31 -3.58 -2.36 -20.86
CA GLY A 31 -2.13 -2.21 -20.86
C GLY A 31 -1.53 -2.88 -22.10
N GLU A 32 -0.23 -2.83 -22.23
CA GLU A 32 0.52 -3.36 -23.37
C GLU A 32 0.70 -4.88 -23.21
N THR A 33 -0.17 -5.65 -23.87
CA THR A 33 -0.32 -7.11 -23.65
C THR A 33 0.90 -7.98 -23.97
N ASN A 34 1.88 -7.45 -24.72
CA ASN A 34 3.14 -8.12 -25.04
C ASN A 34 4.24 -7.89 -23.98
N VAL A 35 4.05 -6.98 -23.02
CA VAL A 35 5.02 -6.71 -21.95
C VAL A 35 4.33 -6.89 -20.61
N LEU A 36 4.74 -7.93 -19.89
CA LEU A 36 4.10 -8.35 -18.64
C LEU A 36 5.00 -8.05 -17.43
N ALA A 37 4.42 -7.43 -16.41
CA ALA A 37 5.00 -7.27 -15.08
C ALA A 37 4.17 -8.12 -14.10
N ASN A 38 4.81 -9.03 -13.35
CA ASN A 38 4.14 -10.03 -12.51
C ASN A 38 3.00 -10.80 -13.23
N GLY A 39 3.16 -11.05 -14.54
CA GLY A 39 2.15 -11.72 -15.38
C GLY A 39 0.98 -10.84 -15.83
N LYS A 40 0.95 -9.55 -15.51
CA LYS A 40 -0.08 -8.58 -15.92
C LYS A 40 0.47 -7.62 -16.99
N PRO A 41 -0.32 -7.22 -18.01
CA PRO A 41 0.08 -6.21 -18.97
C PRO A 41 0.49 -4.89 -18.29
N VAL A 42 1.63 -4.33 -18.69
CA VAL A 42 2.11 -3.06 -18.14
C VAL A 42 1.30 -1.88 -18.69
N ALA A 43 0.97 -0.93 -17.84
CA ALA A 43 0.27 0.28 -18.23
C ALA A 43 1.25 1.36 -18.74
N THR A 44 0.82 2.11 -19.75
CA THR A 44 1.54 3.26 -20.31
C THR A 44 0.62 4.48 -20.41
N ILE A 45 1.16 5.64 -20.78
CA ILE A 45 0.36 6.76 -21.28
C ILE A 45 -0.67 6.26 -22.32
N GLY A 46 -1.90 6.78 -22.23
CA GLY A 46 -3.03 6.40 -23.08
C GLY A 46 -3.73 5.10 -22.69
N SER A 47 -3.31 4.41 -21.64
CA SER A 47 -4.04 3.24 -21.11
C SER A 47 -5.34 3.68 -20.44
N MET A 48 -6.39 2.88 -20.59
CA MET A 48 -7.71 3.17 -20.04
C MET A 48 -7.88 2.64 -18.62
N CYS A 49 -8.58 3.40 -17.78
CA CYS A 49 -8.94 3.06 -16.41
C CYS A 49 -10.46 2.93 -16.27
N THR A 50 -10.90 1.94 -15.49
CA THR A 50 -12.31 1.81 -15.09
C THR A 50 -12.64 2.88 -14.07
N CYS A 51 -13.68 3.67 -14.32
CA CYS A 51 -14.12 4.74 -13.44
C CYS A 51 -15.64 4.67 -13.26
N VAL A 52 -16.18 5.09 -12.11
CA VAL A 52 -17.64 5.21 -11.88
C VAL A 52 -18.13 6.49 -12.55
N GLY A 53 -18.16 6.45 -13.88
CA GLY A 53 -18.37 7.57 -14.81
C GLY A 53 -17.98 7.11 -16.22
N PRO A 54 -17.67 8.03 -17.15
CA PRO A 54 -16.91 7.66 -18.36
C PRO A 54 -15.57 7.01 -17.99
N PRO A 55 -15.01 6.10 -18.81
CA PRO A 55 -13.65 5.59 -18.59
C PRO A 55 -12.63 6.72 -18.61
N ASP A 56 -11.65 6.65 -17.70
CA ASP A 56 -10.56 7.62 -17.59
C ASP A 56 -9.33 7.11 -18.38
N THR A 57 -8.36 7.99 -18.65
CA THR A 57 -7.18 7.70 -19.46
C THR A 57 -5.92 8.20 -18.75
N ILE A 58 -4.89 7.36 -18.65
CA ILE A 58 -3.59 7.77 -18.10
C ILE A 58 -2.97 8.85 -19.01
N ALA A 59 -2.68 10.02 -18.43
CA ALA A 59 -2.21 11.20 -19.14
C ALA A 59 -0.72 11.50 -18.88
N GLN A 60 -0.09 10.89 -17.87
CA GLN A 60 1.33 11.00 -17.56
C GLN A 60 2.05 9.64 -17.53
N GLY A 61 3.37 9.68 -17.71
CA GLY A 61 4.23 8.49 -17.62
C GLY A 61 5.71 8.84 -17.57
N PHE A 62 6.53 7.92 -17.09
CA PHE A 62 7.96 8.09 -16.94
C PHE A 62 8.71 7.97 -18.28
N PRO A 63 9.38 9.02 -18.79
CA PRO A 63 9.87 9.07 -20.17
C PRO A 63 11.10 8.20 -20.47
N ASN A 64 11.88 7.79 -19.46
CA ASN A 64 13.11 7.05 -19.69
C ASN A 64 12.87 5.54 -19.95
N ILE A 65 11.65 5.03 -19.72
CA ILE A 65 11.28 3.65 -19.99
C ILE A 65 10.06 3.64 -20.88
N LEU A 66 10.27 3.11 -22.09
CA LEU A 66 9.29 3.13 -23.17
C LEU A 66 8.82 1.69 -23.45
N ILE A 67 7.52 1.46 -23.35
CA ILE A 67 6.89 0.15 -23.64
C ILE A 67 6.00 0.33 -24.85
N ASN A 68 6.27 -0.45 -25.91
CA ASN A 68 5.76 -0.19 -27.27
C ASN A 68 5.94 1.29 -27.67
N GLY A 69 7.06 1.87 -27.24
CA GLY A 69 7.43 3.26 -27.47
C GLY A 69 6.76 4.30 -26.57
N LYS A 70 5.73 3.95 -25.80
CA LYS A 70 5.01 4.88 -24.90
C LYS A 70 5.68 4.94 -23.53
N PRO A 71 5.78 6.11 -22.87
CA PRO A 71 6.23 6.21 -21.48
C PRO A 71 5.42 5.31 -20.55
N VAL A 72 6.12 4.56 -19.68
CA VAL A 72 5.51 3.65 -18.70
C VAL A 72 4.77 4.43 -17.61
N ALA A 73 3.58 3.98 -17.25
CA ALA A 73 2.80 4.59 -16.18
C ALA A 73 3.28 4.08 -14.82
N CYS A 74 3.34 4.98 -13.84
CA CYS A 74 3.86 4.74 -12.49
C CYS A 74 2.87 5.23 -11.43
N LEU A 75 3.06 4.77 -10.19
CA LEU A 75 2.38 5.36 -9.04
C LEU A 75 2.64 6.88 -8.96
N GLY A 76 1.56 7.65 -8.86
CA GLY A 76 1.56 9.11 -8.81
C GLY A 76 1.22 9.81 -10.14
N ASP A 77 1.32 9.12 -11.28
CA ASP A 77 1.04 9.74 -12.58
C ASP A 77 -0.44 10.16 -12.73
N LEU A 78 -0.66 11.32 -13.36
CA LEU A 78 -1.99 11.90 -13.59
C LEU A 78 -2.79 11.21 -14.69
N THR A 79 -4.12 11.32 -14.56
CA THR A 79 -5.14 10.86 -15.52
C THR A 79 -5.93 12.02 -16.13
N ALA A 80 -6.62 11.79 -17.24
CA ALA A 80 -7.38 12.80 -17.98
C ALA A 80 -8.51 13.46 -17.17
N HIS A 81 -9.10 12.74 -16.20
CA HIS A 81 -10.06 13.31 -15.25
C HIS A 81 -9.41 14.15 -14.13
N GLY A 82 -8.08 14.34 -14.14
CA GLY A 82 -7.33 15.03 -13.08
C GLY A 82 -7.04 14.17 -11.85
N GLY A 83 -7.23 12.85 -11.96
CA GLY A 83 -6.93 11.87 -10.92
C GLY A 83 -5.49 11.36 -10.96
N THR A 84 -5.13 10.47 -10.05
CA THR A 84 -3.77 9.90 -9.93
C THR A 84 -3.80 8.37 -9.84
N ILE A 85 -2.77 7.71 -10.37
CA ILE A 85 -2.52 6.28 -10.12
C ILE A 85 -2.03 6.10 -8.67
N THR A 86 -2.71 5.25 -7.90
CA THR A 86 -2.44 5.04 -6.47
C THR A 86 -1.80 3.69 -6.14
N ALA A 87 -1.68 2.78 -7.11
CA ALA A 87 -1.00 1.50 -6.91
C ALA A 87 -0.19 1.07 -8.14
N GLY A 88 0.93 0.39 -7.91
CA GLY A 88 1.77 -0.26 -8.92
C GLY A 88 2.37 -1.56 -8.36
N GLU A 89 3.09 -2.31 -9.18
CA GLU A 89 3.81 -3.52 -8.77
C GLU A 89 5.01 -3.12 -7.89
N ALA A 90 4.88 -3.26 -6.58
CA ALA A 90 5.86 -2.76 -5.60
C ALA A 90 7.29 -3.34 -5.75
N ASN A 91 7.43 -4.50 -6.37
CA ASN A 91 8.71 -5.14 -6.69
C ASN A 91 9.33 -4.67 -8.02
N ILE A 92 8.64 -3.82 -8.80
CA ILE A 92 9.10 -3.32 -10.10
C ILE A 92 9.10 -1.80 -10.03
N ILE A 93 10.18 -1.26 -9.47
CA ILE A 93 10.40 0.18 -9.28
C ILE A 93 11.27 0.70 -10.42
N VAL A 94 10.84 1.80 -11.02
CA VAL A 94 11.61 2.51 -12.05
C VAL A 94 12.22 3.79 -11.48
N GLY A 95 13.31 4.29 -12.07
CA GLY A 95 14.07 5.39 -11.49
C GLY A 95 15.11 5.99 -12.44
N SER A 96 15.73 7.09 -12.01
CA SER A 96 16.83 7.75 -12.71
C SER A 96 17.79 8.42 -11.71
N ALA A 97 19.08 8.48 -12.05
CA ALA A 97 20.12 9.03 -11.18
C ALA A 97 19.97 10.53 -10.89
N ALA A 98 19.35 11.27 -11.82
CA ALA A 98 18.84 12.61 -11.60
C ALA A 98 17.29 12.58 -11.57
N PRO A 99 16.62 13.48 -10.83
CA PRO A 99 15.16 13.61 -10.90
C PRO A 99 14.73 13.95 -12.33
N VAL A 100 13.92 13.08 -12.94
CA VAL A 100 13.27 13.31 -14.23
C VAL A 100 11.75 13.31 -13.98
N PRO A 101 11.02 14.37 -14.37
CA PRO A 101 9.57 14.41 -14.22
C PRO A 101 8.87 13.45 -15.19
N SER A 102 7.61 13.12 -14.88
CA SER A 102 6.74 12.38 -15.80
C SER A 102 6.29 13.28 -16.94
N VAL A 103 6.23 12.77 -18.16
CA VAL A 103 5.82 13.55 -19.33
C VAL A 103 4.32 13.45 -19.58
N ASN A 104 3.71 14.57 -19.97
CA ASN A 104 2.31 14.65 -20.35
C ASN A 104 2.09 14.07 -21.77
N MET A 105 0.98 13.37 -21.97
CA MET A 105 0.45 13.04 -23.30
C MET A 105 0.17 14.35 -24.08
N PRO A 106 0.27 14.37 -25.43
CA PRO A 106 -0.08 15.58 -26.20
C PRO A 106 -1.50 16.06 -25.87
N VAL A 107 -1.64 17.35 -25.56
CA VAL A 107 -2.87 17.96 -25.01
C VAL A 107 -4.09 17.71 -25.90
N ASN A 108 -3.90 17.73 -27.22
CA ASN A 108 -4.92 17.42 -28.24
C ASN A 108 -5.40 15.96 -28.24
N LYS A 109 -4.70 15.05 -27.57
CA LYS A 109 -5.01 13.61 -27.43
C LYS A 109 -5.48 13.23 -26.02
N ILE A 110 -5.45 14.15 -25.05
CA ILE A 110 -6.03 13.91 -23.71
C ILE A 110 -7.55 14.08 -23.78
N PRO A 111 -8.35 13.04 -23.46
CA PRO A 111 -9.81 13.12 -23.48
C PRO A 111 -10.34 13.83 -22.21
N PHE A 112 -10.05 15.12 -22.06
CA PHE A 112 -10.49 15.91 -20.91
C PHE A 112 -12.03 15.90 -20.79
N PRO A 113 -12.60 15.52 -19.63
CA PRO A 113 -14.04 15.59 -19.41
C PRO A 113 -14.50 17.05 -19.31
N LYS A 114 -15.73 17.32 -19.74
CA LYS A 114 -16.33 18.66 -19.59
C LYS A 114 -16.81 18.85 -18.16
N ILE A 115 -16.36 19.92 -17.51
CA ILE A 115 -16.76 20.31 -16.17
C ILE A 115 -17.87 21.35 -16.27
N SER A 116 -19.05 21.03 -15.75
CA SER A 116 -20.23 21.89 -15.76
C SER A 116 -20.35 22.75 -14.50
N ILE A 117 -21.26 23.73 -14.54
CA ILE A 117 -21.59 24.56 -13.38
C ILE A 117 -22.22 23.72 -12.26
N VAL A 118 -22.95 22.65 -12.60
CA VAL A 118 -23.56 21.74 -11.61
C VAL A 118 -22.48 20.96 -10.85
N ASP A 119 -21.45 20.49 -11.55
CA ASP A 119 -20.32 19.76 -10.97
C ASP A 119 -19.60 20.61 -9.91
N ARG A 120 -19.28 21.87 -10.25
CA ARG A 120 -18.65 22.85 -9.35
C ARG A 120 -19.48 23.16 -8.11
N LEU A 121 -20.81 23.19 -8.23
CA LEU A 121 -21.72 23.44 -7.10
C LEU A 121 -21.88 22.22 -6.19
N ALA A 122 -21.93 21.02 -6.76
CA ALA A 122 -22.13 19.78 -6.00
C ALA A 122 -20.85 19.28 -5.30
N HIS A 123 -19.69 19.40 -5.96
CA HIS A 123 -18.43 18.75 -5.56
C HIS A 123 -17.22 19.69 -5.58
N ASN A 124 -17.44 20.96 -5.19
CA ASN A 124 -16.50 22.09 -5.31
C ASN A 124 -15.02 21.74 -5.00
N SER A 125 -14.72 21.09 -3.87
CA SER A 125 -13.32 20.77 -3.49
C SER A 125 -12.66 19.75 -4.41
N LYS A 126 -13.36 18.65 -4.76
CA LYS A 126 -12.82 17.63 -5.67
C LYS A 126 -12.76 18.13 -7.12
N ILE A 127 -13.76 18.92 -7.54
CA ILE A 127 -13.75 19.49 -8.88
C ILE A 127 -12.64 20.53 -9.04
N LYS A 128 -12.31 21.28 -7.98
CA LYS A 128 -11.12 22.15 -7.97
C LYS A 128 -9.81 21.35 -8.10
N GLU A 129 -9.69 20.20 -7.43
CA GLU A 129 -8.55 19.28 -7.61
C GLU A 129 -8.47 18.75 -9.06
N ALA A 130 -9.61 18.36 -9.64
CA ALA A 130 -9.70 17.93 -11.04
C ALA A 130 -9.28 19.05 -12.01
N GLU A 131 -9.76 20.28 -11.80
CA GLU A 131 -9.41 21.46 -12.60
C GLU A 131 -7.91 21.77 -12.50
N GLU A 132 -7.35 21.89 -11.29
CA GLU A 132 -5.92 22.15 -11.06
C GLU A 132 -5.01 21.09 -11.70
N ASN A 133 -5.38 19.81 -11.61
CA ASN A 133 -4.58 18.74 -12.21
C ASN A 133 -4.75 18.68 -13.74
N GLN A 134 -5.92 19.01 -14.27
CA GLN A 134 -6.11 19.17 -15.72
C GLN A 134 -5.39 20.41 -16.28
N GLU A 135 -5.17 21.45 -15.49
CA GLU A 135 -4.33 22.60 -15.87
C GLU A 135 -2.86 22.20 -15.92
N LYS A 136 -2.32 21.49 -14.92
CA LYS A 136 -0.95 20.90 -14.97
C LYS A 136 -0.72 19.98 -16.17
N LEU A 137 -1.74 19.27 -16.63
CA LEU A 137 -1.68 18.44 -17.85
C LEU A 137 -1.67 19.26 -19.15
N LYS A 138 -2.08 20.53 -19.11
CA LYS A 138 -2.06 21.47 -20.24
C LYS A 138 -0.81 22.34 -20.23
N GLU A 139 -0.14 22.50 -19.08
CA GLU A 139 1.19 23.10 -19.00
C GLU A 139 2.21 22.27 -19.79
N GLU A 140 3.04 22.97 -20.58
CA GLU A 140 4.12 22.35 -21.33
C GLU A 140 5.43 22.45 -20.54
N GLU A 141 5.88 21.34 -19.96
CA GLU A 141 7.21 21.28 -19.34
C GLU A 141 8.33 21.39 -20.39
N GLN A 142 9.22 22.36 -20.20
CA GLN A 142 10.45 22.52 -20.99
C GLN A 142 11.52 21.50 -20.56
N GLY A 143 11.40 20.26 -21.03
CA GLY A 143 12.46 19.25 -20.93
C GLY A 143 13.42 19.27 -22.12
N GLU A 144 14.34 18.32 -22.22
CA GLU A 144 15.22 18.21 -23.40
C GLU A 144 14.44 17.73 -24.64
N PRO A 145 14.76 18.23 -25.85
CA PRO A 145 14.19 17.73 -27.10
C PRO A 145 14.51 16.24 -27.29
N ARG A 146 13.47 15.40 -27.40
CA ARG A 146 13.59 13.93 -27.47
C ARG A 146 12.63 13.35 -28.49
N ILE A 147 13.04 12.22 -29.07
CA ILE A 147 12.22 11.40 -29.96
C ILE A 147 11.94 10.07 -29.26
N TYR A 148 10.69 9.65 -29.26
CA TYR A 148 10.24 8.39 -28.67
C TYR A 148 9.21 7.71 -29.58
N ASN A 149 8.85 6.46 -29.27
CA ASN A 149 7.90 5.67 -30.05
C ASN A 149 8.21 5.61 -31.56
N LEU A 150 9.46 5.30 -31.92
CA LEU A 150 9.86 5.03 -33.29
C LEU A 150 9.26 3.69 -33.76
N GLN A 151 8.41 3.73 -34.78
CA GLN A 151 7.67 2.58 -35.32
C GLN A 151 7.76 2.55 -36.85
N TRP A 152 7.97 1.37 -37.41
CA TRP A 152 7.72 1.11 -38.83
C TRP A 152 6.27 0.66 -39.01
N LEU A 153 5.51 1.40 -39.83
CA LEU A 153 4.18 1.05 -40.26
C LEU A 153 4.25 0.55 -41.69
N LYS A 154 3.56 -0.55 -41.98
CA LYS A 154 3.62 -1.22 -43.29
C LYS A 154 2.33 -0.99 -44.06
N GLU A 155 2.44 -0.40 -45.24
CA GLU A 155 1.33 -0.26 -46.19
C GLU A 155 1.54 -1.16 -47.43
N LYS A 156 0.65 -1.02 -48.41
CA LYS A 156 0.40 -2.04 -49.45
C LYS A 156 1.57 -2.17 -50.43
N ASN A 157 1.74 -3.37 -50.99
CA ASN A 157 2.72 -3.62 -52.07
C ASN A 157 2.30 -2.87 -53.35
N ILE A 158 3.25 -2.19 -54.00
CA ILE A 158 3.06 -1.48 -55.27
C ILE A 158 3.95 -2.11 -56.34
N ILE A 159 3.39 -2.41 -57.52
CA ILE A 159 4.13 -3.02 -58.64
C ILE A 159 4.32 -1.98 -59.74
N ARG A 160 5.57 -1.70 -60.13
CA ARG A 160 5.89 -0.79 -61.25
C ARG A 160 6.82 -1.47 -62.26
N LYS A 161 6.24 -1.86 -63.40
CA LYS A 161 6.83 -2.41 -64.66
C LYS A 161 7.83 -3.60 -64.61
N SER A 162 8.47 -3.89 -63.49
CA SER A 162 9.27 -5.11 -63.25
C SER A 162 9.67 -5.31 -61.77
N LYS A 163 9.52 -4.30 -60.90
CA LYS A 163 9.88 -4.39 -59.47
C LYS A 163 8.66 -4.32 -58.55
N VAL A 164 8.77 -4.97 -57.40
CA VAL A 164 7.84 -4.89 -56.26
C VAL A 164 8.43 -3.93 -55.23
N LEU A 165 7.67 -2.90 -54.89
CA LEU A 165 8.00 -1.93 -53.83
C LEU A 165 7.06 -2.13 -52.65
N LYS A 166 7.61 -1.98 -51.44
CA LYS A 166 6.84 -1.84 -50.19
C LYS A 166 6.88 -0.40 -49.75
N GLU A 167 5.71 0.16 -49.44
CA GLU A 167 5.61 1.44 -48.76
C GLU A 167 5.67 1.22 -47.24
N VAL A 168 6.66 1.84 -46.60
CA VAL A 168 6.82 1.80 -45.14
C VAL A 168 6.90 3.23 -44.58
N THR A 169 6.08 3.53 -43.58
CA THR A 169 6.09 4.83 -42.90
C THR A 169 6.84 4.70 -41.58
N LEU A 170 7.94 5.43 -41.45
CA LEU A 170 8.62 5.64 -40.18
C LEU A 170 7.87 6.71 -39.39
N ARG A 171 7.23 6.31 -38.29
CA ARG A 171 6.53 7.21 -37.37
C ARG A 171 7.33 7.36 -36.08
N ALA A 172 7.46 8.58 -35.56
CA ALA A 172 7.91 8.80 -34.19
C ALA A 172 7.06 9.88 -33.50
N TYR A 173 7.12 9.92 -32.18
CA TYR A 173 6.56 10.98 -31.36
C TYR A 173 7.70 11.83 -30.80
N VAL A 174 7.42 13.11 -30.54
CA VAL A 174 8.43 14.05 -30.05
C VAL A 174 8.02 14.66 -28.72
N TYR A 175 9.03 15.01 -27.94
CA TYR A 175 8.91 15.71 -26.67
C TYR A 175 9.84 16.93 -26.71
N ASN A 176 9.31 18.09 -26.35
CA ASN A 176 9.94 19.42 -26.50
C ASN A 176 10.65 19.68 -27.85
N ILE A 177 10.06 19.23 -28.96
CA ILE A 177 10.43 19.66 -30.32
C ILE A 177 9.20 20.37 -30.91
N PRO A 178 9.27 21.66 -31.26
CA PRO A 178 8.14 22.41 -31.82
C PRO A 178 7.62 21.84 -33.14
N ASP A 179 6.32 22.02 -33.39
CA ASP A 179 5.72 21.78 -34.70
C ASP A 179 6.36 22.71 -35.75
N GLY A 180 6.64 22.15 -36.94
CA GLY A 180 7.39 22.82 -38.00
C GLY A 180 8.90 22.51 -38.03
N GLU A 181 9.48 22.01 -36.93
CA GLU A 181 10.88 21.54 -36.92
C GLU A 181 11.07 20.29 -37.78
N SER A 182 12.30 20.07 -38.26
CA SER A 182 12.64 18.91 -39.10
C SER A 182 13.48 17.89 -38.33
N ILE A 183 13.12 16.61 -38.46
CA ILE A 183 13.83 15.48 -37.87
C ILE A 183 14.34 14.58 -38.98
N THR A 184 15.65 14.32 -38.99
CA THR A 184 16.32 13.44 -39.93
C THR A 184 16.71 12.13 -39.25
N PHE A 185 16.10 11.03 -39.68
CA PHE A 185 16.45 9.67 -39.28
C PHE A 185 17.53 9.12 -40.23
N LYS A 186 18.66 8.68 -39.68
CA LYS A 186 19.70 7.97 -40.44
C LYS A 186 19.44 6.47 -40.35
N VAL A 187 18.91 5.89 -41.41
CA VAL A 187 18.63 4.45 -41.51
C VAL A 187 19.83 3.77 -42.17
N LYS A 188 20.49 2.87 -41.45
CA LYS A 188 21.55 2.02 -41.98
C LYS A 188 20.94 0.82 -42.69
N LYS A 189 21.26 0.63 -43.97
CA LYS A 189 20.89 -0.53 -44.76
C LYS A 189 22.15 -1.36 -45.06
N PRO A 190 22.17 -2.67 -44.79
CA PRO A 190 23.27 -3.52 -45.22
C PRO A 190 23.27 -3.62 -46.75
N VAL A 191 24.43 -3.37 -47.36
CA VAL A 191 24.69 -3.70 -48.76
C VAL A 191 25.35 -5.07 -48.83
N GLU A 192 24.67 -6.00 -49.47
CA GLU A 192 25.21 -7.32 -49.78
C GLU A 192 25.99 -7.25 -51.10
N THR A 193 27.31 -7.41 -51.03
CA THR A 193 28.14 -7.65 -52.21
C THR A 193 28.44 -9.13 -52.33
N THR A 194 28.04 -9.73 -53.45
CA THR A 194 28.38 -11.11 -53.80
C THR A 194 29.66 -11.09 -54.64
N ASP A 195 30.67 -11.85 -54.26
CA ASP A 195 31.88 -12.01 -55.08
C ASP A 195 31.65 -12.97 -56.26
N GLU A 196 32.62 -13.08 -57.17
CA GLU A 196 32.55 -13.98 -58.34
C GLU A 196 32.46 -15.48 -57.96
N ASN A 197 32.65 -15.83 -56.68
CA ASN A 197 32.54 -17.18 -56.15
C ASN A 197 31.22 -17.46 -55.41
N GLY A 198 30.30 -16.49 -55.35
CA GLY A 198 29.01 -16.64 -54.68
C GLY A 198 29.04 -16.46 -53.16
N SER A 199 30.13 -15.90 -52.61
CA SER A 199 30.22 -15.54 -51.19
C SER A 199 29.64 -14.14 -50.98
N THR A 200 28.54 -14.05 -50.23
CA THR A 200 27.97 -12.75 -49.83
C THR A 200 28.74 -12.17 -48.65
N THR A 201 29.30 -10.97 -48.82
CA THR A 201 29.89 -10.18 -47.72
C THR A 201 29.11 -8.90 -47.47
N THR A 202 28.70 -8.68 -46.23
CA THR A 202 28.01 -7.47 -45.78
C THR A 202 29.04 -6.42 -45.33
N ASN A 203 29.69 -5.76 -46.29
CA ASN A 203 30.85 -4.89 -46.01
C ASN A 203 30.58 -3.38 -46.06
N GLU A 204 29.43 -2.94 -46.59
CA GLU A 204 29.09 -1.52 -46.69
C GLU A 204 27.70 -1.24 -46.10
N GLU A 205 27.60 -0.24 -45.21
CA GLU A 205 26.34 0.28 -44.69
C GLU A 205 25.91 1.49 -45.53
N GLU A 206 24.89 1.32 -46.38
CA GLU A 206 24.24 2.44 -47.07
C GLU A 206 23.42 3.22 -46.04
N VAL A 207 23.79 4.48 -45.76
CA VAL A 207 23.06 5.35 -44.83
C VAL A 207 22.05 6.18 -45.61
N VAL A 208 20.77 5.84 -45.46
CA VAL A 208 19.64 6.58 -46.03
C VAL A 208 19.16 7.62 -45.02
N GLU A 209 19.04 8.88 -45.43
CA GLU A 209 18.51 9.95 -44.60
C GLU A 209 17.02 10.20 -44.90
N LEU A 210 16.16 9.91 -43.92
CA LEU A 210 14.72 10.10 -43.98
C LEU A 210 14.34 11.31 -43.14
N THR A 211 13.97 12.43 -43.78
CA THR A 211 13.61 13.67 -43.09
C THR A 211 12.10 13.90 -43.11
N GLY A 212 11.54 14.22 -41.94
CA GLY A 212 10.13 14.59 -41.78
C GLY A 212 9.95 15.81 -40.89
N THR A 213 8.82 16.50 -41.06
CA THR A 213 8.45 17.66 -40.26
C THR A 213 7.60 17.25 -39.06
N VAL A 214 7.81 17.89 -37.92
CA VAL A 214 7.02 17.71 -36.71
C VAL A 214 5.64 18.36 -36.87
N GLN A 215 4.57 17.60 -36.57
CA GLN A 215 3.18 18.05 -36.49
C GLN A 215 2.46 17.27 -35.37
N ASP A 216 1.66 17.93 -34.53
CA ASP A 216 0.91 17.31 -33.42
C ASP A 216 1.78 16.45 -32.47
N LYS A 217 3.00 16.93 -32.18
CA LYS A 217 4.05 16.22 -31.41
C LYS A 217 4.42 14.85 -32.00
N LYS A 218 4.45 14.74 -33.32
CA LYS A 218 4.71 13.52 -34.10
C LYS A 218 5.49 13.87 -35.37
N VAL A 219 6.29 12.94 -35.88
CA VAL A 219 6.89 13.01 -37.22
C VAL A 219 6.59 11.72 -37.98
N GLU A 220 6.31 11.84 -39.28
CA GLU A 220 6.15 10.71 -40.19
C GLU A 220 6.98 10.91 -41.46
N VAL A 221 7.64 9.84 -41.90
CA VAL A 221 8.35 9.80 -43.18
C VAL A 221 7.98 8.52 -43.92
N THR A 222 7.39 8.65 -45.10
CA THR A 222 7.12 7.51 -46.00
C THR A 222 8.36 7.19 -46.83
N TRP A 223 8.69 5.90 -46.95
CA TRP A 223 9.82 5.39 -47.71
C TRP A 223 9.37 4.22 -48.61
N GLU A 224 9.69 4.30 -49.91
CA GLU A 224 9.50 3.19 -50.87
C GLU A 224 10.76 2.29 -50.86
N VAL A 225 10.62 0.99 -50.60
CA VAL A 225 11.74 0.03 -50.49
C VAL A 225 11.55 -1.15 -51.46
N GLU A 226 12.62 -1.56 -52.16
CA GLU A 226 12.60 -2.75 -53.03
C GLU A 226 12.60 -4.06 -52.23
N ASP A 227 11.79 -5.02 -52.65
CA ASP A 227 11.61 -6.30 -51.93
C ASP A 227 12.69 -7.33 -52.29
N ALA A 228 13.51 -7.72 -51.31
CA ALA A 228 14.50 -8.80 -51.41
C ALA A 228 14.24 -9.79 -50.25
N SER A 229 13.79 -11.01 -50.56
CA SER A 229 13.54 -12.02 -49.51
C SER A 229 13.58 -13.47 -50.00
N GLU A 230 14.75 -14.09 -49.84
CA GLU A 230 15.03 -15.49 -49.43
C GLU A 230 16.33 -15.38 -48.59
N GLU A 231 16.66 -16.15 -47.55
CA GLU A 231 16.05 -17.33 -46.92
C GLU A 231 16.56 -17.48 -45.44
N LYS A 232 16.11 -18.54 -44.75
CA LYS A 232 16.79 -19.29 -43.65
C LYS A 232 16.95 -18.74 -42.22
N GLU A 233 16.26 -19.43 -41.31
CA GLU A 233 16.60 -19.63 -39.90
C GLU A 233 17.85 -20.52 -39.71
N SER A 234 18.51 -20.46 -38.54
CA SER A 234 18.96 -21.68 -37.79
C SER A 234 19.55 -21.33 -36.40
N THR A 235 19.75 -22.37 -35.59
CA THR A 235 19.83 -22.36 -34.12
C THR A 235 21.20 -22.80 -33.54
N ASN A 236 21.28 -22.96 -32.20
CA ASN A 236 22.23 -23.78 -31.41
C ASN A 236 23.54 -23.12 -30.93
N ASN A 237 24.23 -23.57 -29.87
CA ASN A 237 23.84 -24.17 -28.57
C ASN A 237 25.09 -24.20 -27.63
N GLU A 238 24.90 -24.28 -26.30
CA GLU A 238 25.81 -24.81 -25.24
C GLU A 238 27.35 -24.56 -25.16
N GLY A 239 27.87 -24.42 -23.93
CA GLY A 239 29.31 -24.52 -23.60
C GLY A 239 29.64 -24.32 -22.10
N SER A 240 30.42 -25.22 -21.49
CA SER A 240 30.54 -25.41 -20.01
C SER A 240 31.96 -25.29 -19.40
N ASN A 241 32.07 -25.38 -18.05
CA ASN A 241 33.25 -25.74 -17.21
C ASN A 241 34.32 -24.64 -16.91
N SER A 242 35.07 -24.64 -15.78
CA SER A 242 35.14 -25.49 -14.55
C SER A 242 36.10 -24.93 -13.46
N ASN A 243 36.01 -25.44 -12.20
CA ASN A 243 37.09 -25.60 -11.17
C ASN A 243 37.69 -24.34 -10.47
N SER A 244 38.25 -24.36 -9.24
CA SER A 244 38.38 -25.38 -8.15
C SER A 244 38.96 -24.81 -6.82
N ASN A 245 38.75 -25.50 -5.67
CA ASN A 245 39.61 -25.57 -4.43
C ASN A 245 39.74 -24.31 -3.51
N THR A 246 39.94 -24.34 -2.17
CA THR A 246 40.24 -25.42 -1.17
C THR A 246 39.93 -25.00 0.31
N LYS A 247 39.60 -25.97 1.20
CA LYS A 247 39.98 -26.23 2.65
C LYS A 247 40.39 -25.08 3.63
N GLU A 248 40.27 -25.12 4.98
CA GLU A 248 40.04 -26.14 6.07
C GLU A 248 39.54 -25.40 7.38
N ALA A 249 38.60 -25.91 8.20
CA ALA A 249 38.74 -26.58 9.55
C ALA A 249 39.43 -25.76 10.70
N CYS A 250 39.09 -25.77 12.03
CA CYS A 250 38.07 -26.45 12.89
C CYS A 250 37.98 -25.82 14.33
N ASN A 251 36.83 -25.89 15.04
CA ASN A 251 36.51 -26.08 16.51
C ASN A 251 37.40 -25.50 17.68
N SER A 252 36.99 -25.28 18.96
CA SER A 252 35.83 -25.65 19.83
C SER A 252 35.73 -24.84 21.17
N THR A 253 34.59 -24.95 21.87
CA THR A 253 34.11 -24.37 23.18
C THR A 253 34.45 -25.24 24.45
N PRO A 254 33.91 -25.08 25.71
CA PRO A 254 33.41 -23.94 26.55
C PRO A 254 33.71 -23.99 28.12
N SER A 255 33.30 -22.94 28.89
CA SER A 255 32.72 -22.99 30.29
C SER A 255 33.59 -23.33 31.55
N PRO A 256 33.13 -23.16 32.83
CA PRO A 256 32.28 -22.12 33.49
C PRO A 256 32.68 -21.74 34.98
N SER A 257 31.84 -20.91 35.66
CA SER A 257 31.34 -21.06 37.07
C SER A 257 31.58 -19.97 38.17
N ASN A 258 30.55 -19.88 39.05
CA ASN A 258 30.14 -18.86 40.05
C ASN A 258 31.02 -18.65 41.30
N LEU A 259 30.70 -17.61 42.10
CA LEU A 259 30.21 -17.74 43.52
C LEU A 259 29.72 -16.43 44.17
N ILE A 260 28.78 -16.54 45.14
CA ILE A 260 28.14 -15.47 45.95
C ILE A 260 27.93 -15.99 47.39
N VAL A 261 28.27 -15.23 48.45
CA VAL A 261 27.60 -15.15 49.80
C VAL A 261 28.36 -14.13 50.71
N PRO A 262 27.84 -13.71 51.90
CA PRO A 262 26.52 -13.15 52.24
C PRO A 262 26.62 -11.77 52.97
N ALA A 263 25.50 -11.24 53.47
CA ALA A 263 25.40 -9.92 54.12
C ALA A 263 25.63 -9.90 55.65
N SER A 264 25.95 -8.73 56.18
CA SER A 264 25.84 -8.35 57.60
C SER A 264 24.66 -7.38 57.83
N GLU A 265 24.24 -7.24 59.09
CA GLU A 265 23.05 -6.50 59.54
C GLU A 265 22.86 -5.12 58.88
N GLU A 266 21.66 -4.86 58.38
CA GLU A 266 21.38 -3.65 57.60
C GLU A 266 21.03 -2.46 58.50
N GLU A 267 21.99 -1.54 58.65
CA GLU A 267 21.61 -0.11 58.60
C GLU A 267 20.68 0.08 57.38
N LYS A 268 19.53 0.73 57.56
CA LYS A 268 18.57 0.97 56.47
C LYS A 268 19.27 1.68 55.31
N LYS A 269 19.61 0.91 54.28
CA LYS A 269 20.38 1.39 53.14
C LYS A 269 19.55 2.39 52.37
N ASP A 270 20.21 3.29 51.66
CA ASP A 270 19.55 4.19 50.72
C ASP A 270 19.18 3.42 49.44
N ARG A 271 18.25 2.47 49.60
CA ARG A 271 17.83 1.51 48.58
C ARG A 271 16.32 1.41 48.54
N PHE A 272 15.81 1.17 47.35
CA PHE A 272 14.41 0.84 47.12
C PHE A 272 14.19 -0.67 47.27
N VAL A 273 13.17 -1.07 48.01
CA VAL A 273 12.72 -2.47 48.16
C VAL A 273 11.30 -2.65 47.62
N GLU A 274 11.03 -3.77 46.96
CA GLU A 274 9.67 -4.15 46.52
C GLU A 274 8.80 -4.41 47.75
N VAL A 275 7.67 -3.69 47.84
CA VAL A 275 6.71 -3.79 48.95
C VAL A 275 5.34 -4.31 48.50
N GLU A 276 4.99 -4.11 47.23
CA GLU A 276 3.78 -4.65 46.62
C GLU A 276 4.06 -4.95 45.14
N LYS A 277 3.45 -6.00 44.60
CA LYS A 277 3.35 -6.23 43.16
C LYS A 277 1.96 -6.76 42.83
N GLY A 278 1.48 -6.46 41.63
CA GLY A 278 0.16 -6.91 41.21
C GLY A 278 -0.17 -6.52 39.78
N GLU A 279 -1.45 -6.62 39.46
CA GLU A 279 -1.99 -6.29 38.14
C GLU A 279 -3.18 -5.34 38.28
N VAL A 280 -3.27 -4.35 37.39
CA VAL A 280 -4.39 -3.41 37.31
C VAL A 280 -4.98 -3.44 35.91
N LYS A 281 -6.28 -3.14 35.77
CA LYS A 281 -6.96 -3.23 34.47
C LYS A 281 -7.84 -2.04 34.10
N LYS A 282 -8.07 -1.88 32.80
CA LYS A 282 -9.07 -1.00 32.19
C LYS A 282 -9.89 -1.81 31.18
N GLY A 283 -11.16 -1.45 30.99
CA GLY A 283 -12.06 -2.18 30.10
C GLY A 283 -12.76 -3.33 30.81
N SER A 284 -13.42 -4.19 30.04
CA SER A 284 -14.06 -5.41 30.51
C SER A 284 -14.08 -6.44 29.38
N TRP A 285 -13.86 -7.69 29.71
CA TRP A 285 -13.86 -8.80 28.76
C TRP A 285 -14.31 -10.08 29.47
N ILE A 286 -14.79 -11.03 28.70
CA ILE A 286 -15.14 -12.40 29.12
C ILE A 286 -14.31 -13.40 28.31
N ILE A 287 -14.25 -14.65 28.78
CA ILE A 287 -13.70 -15.76 28.02
C ILE A 287 -14.85 -16.62 27.52
N GLU A 288 -14.90 -16.85 26.21
CA GLU A 288 -15.94 -17.64 25.53
C GLU A 288 -15.23 -18.59 24.55
N GLU A 289 -15.48 -19.90 24.65
CA GLU A 289 -14.83 -20.93 23.80
C GLU A 289 -13.28 -20.90 23.79
N GLY A 290 -12.69 -20.37 24.87
CA GLY A 290 -11.24 -20.18 25.02
C GLY A 290 -10.69 -18.94 24.32
N ASN A 291 -11.55 -18.07 23.79
CA ASN A 291 -11.19 -16.78 23.18
C ASN A 291 -11.55 -15.63 24.11
N THR A 292 -10.83 -14.52 23.99
CA THR A 292 -11.12 -13.29 24.74
C THR A 292 -12.11 -12.46 23.97
N ILE A 293 -13.13 -11.96 24.67
CA ILE A 293 -14.24 -11.21 24.09
C ILE A 293 -14.42 -9.91 24.87
N ILE A 294 -14.18 -8.77 24.22
CA ILE A 294 -14.33 -7.45 24.86
C ILE A 294 -15.82 -7.11 25.00
N VAL A 295 -16.22 -6.68 26.20
CA VAL A 295 -17.61 -6.36 26.55
C VAL A 295 -17.72 -4.95 27.15
N ASN A 296 -18.86 -4.32 26.93
CA ASN A 296 -19.23 -3.07 27.59
C ASN A 296 -19.63 -3.32 29.06
N ARG A 297 -19.98 -2.24 29.78
CA ARG A 297 -20.31 -2.29 31.22
C ARG A 297 -21.53 -3.17 31.56
N ASN A 298 -22.38 -3.48 30.59
CA ASN A 298 -23.57 -4.29 30.76
C ASN A 298 -23.33 -5.78 30.43
N GLY A 299 -22.09 -6.16 30.04
CA GLY A 299 -21.76 -7.53 29.63
C GLY A 299 -22.05 -7.84 28.16
N ASN A 300 -22.71 -6.94 27.43
CA ASN A 300 -22.87 -7.07 25.98
C ASN A 300 -21.52 -6.84 25.29
N ARG A 301 -21.25 -7.53 24.16
CA ARG A 301 -20.01 -7.31 23.40
C ARG A 301 -19.86 -5.82 23.04
N ALA A 302 -18.62 -5.32 23.10
CA ALA A 302 -18.33 -3.89 22.96
C ALA A 302 -18.63 -3.35 21.55
N TYR A 303 -18.61 -4.25 20.56
CA TYR A 303 -19.03 -4.03 19.17
C TYR A 303 -20.27 -4.89 18.87
N ASP A 304 -21.20 -4.37 18.07
CA ASP A 304 -22.43 -5.08 17.68
C ASP A 304 -22.18 -6.01 16.49
N TRP A 305 -21.51 -7.11 16.84
CA TRP A 305 -21.12 -8.22 15.99
C TRP A 305 -22.34 -9.05 15.55
N GLU A 306 -22.56 -9.15 14.24
CA GLU A 306 -23.41 -10.21 13.69
C GLU A 306 -22.63 -10.90 12.57
N TYR A 307 -22.20 -12.14 12.80
CA TYR A 307 -21.43 -12.89 11.81
C TYR A 307 -22.37 -13.67 10.89
N ALA A 308 -22.06 -13.69 9.59
CA ALA A 308 -22.85 -14.41 8.59
C ALA A 308 -24.34 -13.98 8.50
N ASP A 309 -24.66 -12.73 8.84
CA ASP A 309 -26.04 -12.22 8.96
C ASP A 309 -26.66 -11.66 7.66
N VAL A 310 -25.87 -11.56 6.58
CA VAL A 310 -26.30 -11.12 5.23
C VAL A 310 -27.23 -9.90 5.29
N PRO A 311 -26.78 -8.77 5.87
CA PRO A 311 -27.68 -7.77 6.40
C PRO A 311 -28.51 -7.12 5.29
N SER A 312 -29.80 -6.96 5.58
CA SER A 312 -30.71 -6.23 4.71
C SER A 312 -30.34 -4.76 4.65
N GLU A 313 -30.73 -4.08 3.56
CA GLU A 313 -30.51 -2.65 3.42
C GLU A 313 -31.13 -1.83 4.57
N ALA A 314 -32.33 -2.22 5.00
CA ALA A 314 -33.01 -1.59 6.14
C ALA A 314 -32.22 -1.73 7.44
N LYS A 315 -31.50 -2.84 7.64
CA LYS A 315 -30.64 -3.08 8.81
C LYS A 315 -29.36 -2.23 8.75
N MET A 316 -28.69 -2.20 7.59
CA MET A 316 -27.54 -1.30 7.35
C MET A 316 -27.91 0.17 7.61
N LYS A 317 -29.06 0.64 7.10
CA LYS A 317 -29.58 1.99 7.36
C LYS A 317 -29.90 2.24 8.84
N LYS A 318 -30.55 1.28 9.51
CA LYS A 318 -30.87 1.39 10.95
C LYS A 318 -29.61 1.54 11.81
N ASN A 319 -28.52 0.87 11.43
CA ASN A 319 -27.23 0.96 12.10
C ASN A 319 -26.38 2.16 11.63
N GLY A 320 -26.95 3.06 10.81
CA GLY A 320 -26.37 4.38 10.51
C GLY A 320 -25.63 4.52 9.19
N MET A 321 -25.62 3.50 8.32
CA MET A 321 -25.00 3.58 6.99
C MET A 321 -25.83 4.45 6.03
N SER A 322 -25.17 5.27 5.21
CA SER A 322 -25.82 6.08 4.18
C SER A 322 -26.11 5.28 2.89
N ASP A 323 -26.89 5.87 1.98
CA ASP A 323 -27.12 5.29 0.64
C ASP A 323 -25.81 5.10 -0.15
N HIS A 324 -24.82 5.99 0.03
CA HIS A 324 -23.51 5.87 -0.60
C HIS A 324 -22.74 4.65 -0.06
N ASP A 325 -22.75 4.46 1.26
CA ASP A 325 -22.03 3.34 1.87
C ASP A 325 -22.64 2.00 1.47
N ILE A 326 -23.97 1.94 1.44
CA ILE A 326 -24.74 0.78 1.01
C ILE A 326 -24.51 0.46 -0.47
N PHE A 327 -24.39 1.48 -1.33
CA PHE A 327 -24.03 1.30 -2.74
C PHE A 327 -22.65 0.67 -2.87
N ASN A 328 -21.65 1.20 -2.16
CA ASN A 328 -20.30 0.66 -2.21
C ASN A 328 -20.21 -0.75 -1.60
N VAL A 329 -20.89 -1.02 -0.47
CA VAL A 329 -20.98 -2.39 0.10
C VAL A 329 -21.64 -3.35 -0.89
N LYS A 330 -22.66 -2.92 -1.65
CA LYS A 330 -23.25 -3.73 -2.74
C LYS A 330 -22.26 -3.98 -3.89
N LEU A 331 -21.43 -3.00 -4.24
CA LEU A 331 -20.37 -3.14 -5.24
C LEU A 331 -19.27 -4.10 -4.75
N THR A 332 -18.63 -3.81 -3.62
CA THR A 332 -17.53 -4.61 -3.06
C THR A 332 -17.98 -6.05 -2.78
N LYS A 333 -19.17 -6.30 -2.23
CA LYS A 333 -19.64 -7.68 -1.99
C LYS A 333 -19.90 -8.47 -3.28
N SER A 334 -19.99 -7.83 -4.45
CA SER A 334 -20.08 -8.52 -5.74
C SER A 334 -18.75 -9.17 -6.15
N TYR A 335 -17.62 -8.65 -5.67
CA TYR A 335 -16.29 -9.14 -6.05
C TYR A 335 -16.00 -10.56 -5.53
N PRO A 336 -15.09 -11.31 -6.19
CA PRO A 336 -14.67 -12.64 -5.73
C PRO A 336 -14.01 -12.60 -4.34
N GLU A 337 -14.14 -13.68 -3.56
CA GLU A 337 -13.50 -13.80 -2.24
C GLU A 337 -11.98 -13.55 -2.31
N ALA A 338 -11.32 -14.05 -3.37
CA ALA A 338 -9.89 -13.87 -3.58
C ALA A 338 -9.49 -12.39 -3.78
N TYR A 339 -10.33 -11.59 -4.44
CA TYR A 339 -10.11 -10.16 -4.61
C TYR A 339 -10.22 -9.44 -3.27
N LEU A 340 -11.28 -9.69 -2.50
CA LEU A 340 -11.49 -9.10 -1.18
C LEU A 340 -10.36 -9.43 -0.20
N LYS A 341 -9.84 -10.67 -0.25
CA LYS A 341 -8.65 -11.08 0.52
C LYS A 341 -7.39 -10.32 0.10
N ALA A 342 -7.18 -10.12 -1.21
CA ALA A 342 -6.05 -9.36 -1.71
C ALA A 342 -6.15 -7.88 -1.32
N GLU A 343 -7.32 -7.27 -1.49
CA GLU A 343 -7.63 -5.86 -1.16
C GLU A 343 -7.46 -5.57 0.34
N MET A 344 -8.00 -6.44 1.21
CA MET A 344 -7.77 -6.38 2.66
C MET A 344 -6.27 -6.56 2.99
N LYS A 345 -5.59 -7.55 2.41
CA LYS A 345 -4.16 -7.77 2.67
C LYS A 345 -3.28 -6.60 2.22
N VAL A 346 -3.54 -6.03 1.05
CA VAL A 346 -2.81 -4.84 0.54
C VAL A 346 -3.06 -3.63 1.42
N THR A 347 -4.30 -3.43 1.88
CA THR A 347 -4.62 -2.36 2.84
C THR A 347 -3.86 -2.54 4.15
N LEU A 348 -3.85 -3.75 4.70
CA LEU A 348 -3.13 -4.03 5.95
C LEU A 348 -1.60 -3.96 5.76
N TRP A 349 -1.09 -4.26 4.57
CA TRP A 349 0.31 -4.10 4.20
C TRP A 349 0.72 -2.61 4.07
N LEU A 350 -0.11 -1.77 3.45
CA LEU A 350 0.10 -0.31 3.35
C LEU A 350 0.04 0.42 4.71
N PHE A 351 -0.57 -0.23 5.69
CA PHE A 351 -0.70 0.22 7.06
C PHE A 351 0.49 -0.21 7.94
N SER A 352 1.46 -0.93 7.40
CA SER A 352 2.74 -1.17 8.04
C SER A 352 3.80 -0.20 7.51
N ASP A 353 4.86 0.01 8.28
CA ASP A 353 5.99 0.85 7.89
C ASP A 353 7.13 0.03 7.24
N LEU A 354 8.35 0.59 7.20
CA LEU A 354 9.52 -0.11 6.67
C LEU A 354 10.30 -0.89 7.75
N GLU A 355 10.20 -0.50 9.03
CA GLU A 355 10.90 -1.15 10.15
C GLU A 355 10.26 -2.49 10.53
N ASP A 356 9.01 -2.74 10.14
CA ASP A 356 8.28 -4.00 10.36
C ASP A 356 8.64 -5.16 9.42
N GLY A 357 9.52 -4.94 8.44
CA GLY A 357 9.89 -5.97 7.44
C GLY A 357 9.09 -5.94 6.14
N PHE A 358 8.63 -4.75 5.70
CA PHE A 358 7.77 -4.55 4.53
C PHE A 358 6.39 -5.22 4.65
N GLY A 359 5.65 -4.82 5.67
CA GLY A 359 4.28 -5.22 5.95
C GLY A 359 4.09 -6.61 6.51
N GLU A 360 5.09 -7.14 7.21
CA GLU A 360 5.01 -8.48 7.79
C GLU A 360 3.88 -8.58 8.82
N ASN A 361 3.75 -7.59 9.72
CA ASN A 361 2.75 -7.62 10.79
C ASN A 361 1.33 -7.49 10.25
N GLY A 362 1.11 -6.58 9.28
CA GLY A 362 -0.17 -6.45 8.59
C GLY A 362 -0.55 -7.69 7.78
N ILE A 363 0.41 -8.34 7.11
CA ILE A 363 0.18 -9.60 6.38
C ILE A 363 -0.13 -10.76 7.34
N GLN A 364 0.58 -10.89 8.46
CA GLN A 364 0.30 -11.91 9.48
C GLN A 364 -1.11 -11.75 10.04
N LEU A 365 -1.51 -10.52 10.41
CA LEU A 365 -2.85 -10.22 10.90
C LEU A 365 -3.94 -10.51 9.84
N ALA A 366 -3.70 -10.15 8.57
CA ALA A 366 -4.59 -10.47 7.45
C ALA A 366 -4.80 -11.99 7.29
N ASN A 367 -3.70 -12.75 7.28
CA ASN A 367 -3.74 -14.21 7.16
C ASN A 367 -4.48 -14.86 8.35
N HIS A 368 -4.28 -14.32 9.55
CA HIS A 368 -4.99 -14.77 10.75
C HIS A 368 -6.49 -14.48 10.66
N PHE A 369 -6.92 -13.33 10.14
CA PHE A 369 -8.34 -13.08 9.85
C PHE A 369 -8.92 -14.06 8.81
N PHE A 370 -8.12 -14.53 7.83
CA PHE A 370 -8.61 -15.45 6.79
C PHE A 370 -8.70 -16.92 7.20
N SER A 371 -8.03 -17.33 8.28
CA SER A 371 -7.84 -18.75 8.62
C SER A 371 -7.77 -19.08 10.12
N GLY A 372 -7.59 -18.08 10.99
CA GLY A 372 -7.49 -18.21 12.44
C GLY A 372 -8.81 -18.42 13.18
N GLY A 373 -9.95 -18.39 12.48
CA GLY A 373 -11.25 -18.81 13.03
C GLY A 373 -11.72 -18.00 14.25
N GLY A 374 -11.39 -16.71 14.32
CA GLY A 374 -11.72 -15.87 15.49
C GLY A 374 -10.91 -16.19 16.75
N LYS A 375 -9.80 -16.93 16.65
CA LYS A 375 -8.85 -17.07 17.77
C LYS A 375 -8.13 -15.76 18.05
N ASP A 376 -7.83 -15.53 19.33
CA ASP A 376 -7.04 -14.40 19.81
C ASP A 376 -5.68 -14.29 19.06
N PHE A 377 -5.18 -13.07 18.87
CA PHE A 377 -3.92 -12.79 18.16
C PHE A 377 -3.02 -11.89 19.02
N GLU A 378 -1.72 -12.21 19.13
CA GLU A 378 -0.77 -11.47 19.97
C GLU A 378 0.37 -10.83 19.17
N PHE A 379 0.41 -9.50 19.17
CA PHE A 379 1.60 -8.72 18.89
C PHE A 379 2.54 -8.77 20.11
N ASN A 380 3.51 -9.67 20.08
CA ASN A 380 4.49 -9.84 21.15
C ASN A 380 5.47 -8.63 21.24
N GLN A 381 6.27 -8.56 22.30
CA GLN A 381 7.18 -7.44 22.61
C GLN A 381 8.23 -7.12 21.51
N ASN A 382 8.50 -8.05 20.61
CA ASN A 382 9.43 -7.88 19.49
C ASN A 382 8.75 -7.51 18.17
N SER A 383 7.41 -7.61 18.08
CA SER A 383 6.63 -7.13 16.94
C SER A 383 6.77 -5.61 16.77
N ASN A 384 6.55 -5.10 15.55
CA ASN A 384 6.68 -3.67 15.33
C ASN A 384 5.62 -2.84 16.06
N PRO A 385 4.32 -3.19 16.02
CA PRO A 385 3.28 -2.44 16.75
C PRO A 385 3.58 -2.28 18.25
N SER A 386 4.15 -3.31 18.89
CA SER A 386 4.57 -3.22 20.30
C SER A 386 5.75 -2.26 20.53
N LYS A 387 6.71 -2.20 19.62
CA LYS A 387 7.86 -1.28 19.69
C LYS A 387 7.42 0.17 19.46
N GLU A 388 6.65 0.42 18.42
CA GLU A 388 6.19 1.78 18.08
C GLU A 388 5.25 2.34 19.15
N ILE A 389 4.30 1.54 19.66
CA ILE A 389 3.46 1.95 20.78
C ILE A 389 4.35 2.28 21.99
N ARG A 390 5.29 1.41 22.38
CA ARG A 390 6.24 1.67 23.48
C ARG A 390 6.96 3.01 23.33
N ASP A 391 7.39 3.33 22.11
CA ASP A 391 8.23 4.49 21.85
C ASP A 391 7.41 5.76 21.54
N SER A 392 6.11 5.62 21.27
CA SER A 392 5.18 6.73 21.03
C SER A 392 5.04 7.70 22.22
N LYS A 393 4.78 8.98 21.91
CA LYS A 393 4.51 10.01 22.93
C LYS A 393 3.23 9.71 23.72
N ARG A 394 2.23 9.09 23.07
CA ARG A 394 0.93 8.75 23.66
C ARG A 394 1.09 7.71 24.77
N PHE A 395 1.86 6.65 24.52
CA PHE A 395 2.15 5.63 25.53
C PHE A 395 2.98 6.18 26.68
N LYS A 396 4.02 6.98 26.40
CA LYS A 396 4.84 7.62 27.45
C LYS A 396 3.99 8.53 28.36
N SER A 397 3.00 9.23 27.82
CA SER A 397 2.02 10.02 28.58
C SER A 397 1.07 9.15 29.42
N PHE A 398 0.53 8.08 28.83
CA PHE A 398 -0.28 7.06 29.53
C PHE A 398 0.49 6.46 30.71
N LEU A 399 1.72 6.01 30.49
CA LEU A 399 2.58 5.38 31.49
C LEU A 399 2.88 6.31 32.67
N SER A 400 3.14 7.59 32.39
CA SER A 400 3.35 8.61 33.41
C SER A 400 2.09 8.84 34.27
N SER A 401 0.93 8.91 33.62
CA SER A 401 -0.37 9.07 34.29
C SER A 401 -0.74 7.85 35.14
N LEU A 402 -0.49 6.64 34.63
CA LEU A 402 -0.68 5.39 35.36
C LEU A 402 0.23 5.29 36.59
N LYS A 403 1.55 5.53 36.43
CA LYS A 403 2.51 5.56 37.56
C LYS A 403 2.07 6.56 38.64
N LYS A 404 1.57 7.73 38.24
CA LYS A 404 1.02 8.74 39.17
C LYS A 404 -0.23 8.24 39.88
N GLU A 405 -1.24 7.74 39.17
CA GLU A 405 -2.48 7.21 39.76
C GLU A 405 -2.19 6.11 40.79
N LEU A 406 -1.32 5.16 40.44
CA LEU A 406 -0.95 4.05 41.33
C LEU A 406 -0.18 4.52 42.57
N LYS A 407 0.73 5.50 42.42
CA LYS A 407 1.44 6.12 43.56
C LYS A 407 0.48 6.86 44.49
N GLU A 408 -0.50 7.60 43.95
CA GLU A 408 -1.54 8.28 44.72
C GLU A 408 -2.45 7.30 45.46
N LYS A 409 -2.86 6.20 44.79
CA LYS A 409 -3.62 5.09 45.40
C LYS A 409 -2.86 4.44 46.56
N TYR A 410 -1.59 4.07 46.35
CA TYR A 410 -0.76 3.45 47.38
C TYR A 410 -0.54 4.38 48.57
N ASN A 411 -0.19 5.65 48.33
CA ASN A 411 0.03 6.63 49.40
C ASN A 411 -1.22 6.90 50.24
N LYS A 412 -2.41 6.75 49.65
CA LYS A 412 -3.69 6.97 50.34
C LYS A 412 -4.15 5.75 51.15
N ASP A 413 -4.08 4.57 50.57
CA ASP A 413 -4.72 3.36 51.13
C ASP A 413 -3.71 2.34 51.70
N GLY A 414 -2.40 2.56 51.54
CA GLY A 414 -1.32 1.66 51.97
C GLY A 414 -1.09 0.44 51.06
N VAL A 415 -1.96 0.25 50.06
CA VAL A 415 -1.99 -0.87 49.12
C VAL A 415 -2.71 -0.42 47.84
N ILE A 416 -2.32 -0.93 46.67
CA ILE A 416 -3.02 -0.66 45.39
C ILE A 416 -4.22 -1.59 45.24
N ASP A 417 -4.03 -2.89 45.43
CA ASP A 417 -5.12 -3.87 45.36
C ASP A 417 -5.54 -4.37 46.74
N ASN A 418 -6.68 -3.86 47.23
CA ASN A 418 -7.13 -4.07 48.60
C ASN A 418 -7.62 -5.50 48.90
N ASP A 419 -7.79 -6.39 47.91
CA ASP A 419 -8.49 -7.66 48.13
C ASP A 419 -8.03 -8.83 47.25
N SER A 420 -6.97 -9.51 47.69
CA SER A 420 -6.49 -10.77 47.12
C SER A 420 -7.50 -11.93 47.18
N THR A 421 -8.63 -11.78 47.87
CA THR A 421 -9.67 -12.82 47.98
C THR A 421 -10.80 -12.68 46.96
N LYS A 422 -10.97 -11.51 46.33
CA LYS A 422 -12.08 -11.25 45.39
C LYS A 422 -11.76 -11.47 43.91
N ASN A 423 -10.51 -11.75 43.54
CA ASN A 423 -10.09 -11.96 42.14
C ASN A 423 -10.38 -10.74 41.23
N THR A 424 -10.51 -9.54 41.82
CA THR A 424 -10.91 -8.29 41.15
C THR A 424 -9.79 -7.26 41.17
N SER A 425 -8.84 -7.40 40.25
CA SER A 425 -7.77 -6.43 39.99
C SER A 425 -8.26 -4.97 39.96
N TYR A 426 -7.56 -4.05 40.63
CA TYR A 426 -7.91 -2.61 40.66
C TYR A 426 -8.20 -2.04 39.27
N LYS A 427 -9.31 -1.28 39.14
CA LYS A 427 -9.76 -0.68 37.88
C LYS A 427 -9.25 0.76 37.73
N ILE A 428 -8.31 0.98 36.81
CA ILE A 428 -7.63 2.28 36.65
C ILE A 428 -8.55 3.35 36.04
N LYS A 429 -8.34 4.60 36.45
CA LYS A 429 -9.05 5.79 35.96
C LYS A 429 -8.35 6.42 34.77
N THR A 430 -7.03 6.29 34.68
CA THR A 430 -6.18 6.72 33.55
C THR A 430 -6.83 6.38 32.20
N SER A 431 -6.86 7.36 31.30
CA SER A 431 -7.43 7.23 29.95
C SER A 431 -6.50 6.38 29.07
N LEU A 432 -7.09 5.50 28.25
CA LEU A 432 -6.30 4.71 27.29
C LEU A 432 -5.81 5.60 26.15
N PRO A 433 -4.61 5.35 25.61
CA PRO A 433 -4.15 6.04 24.41
C PRO A 433 -5.02 5.62 23.21
N TYR A 434 -5.21 6.57 22.28
CA TYR A 434 -5.95 6.34 21.04
C TYR A 434 -4.99 6.44 19.85
N TYR A 435 -5.02 5.47 18.95
CA TYR A 435 -4.25 5.46 17.71
C TYR A 435 -5.23 5.51 16.53
N GLY A 436 -5.07 6.51 15.66
CA GLY A 436 -6.05 6.83 14.63
C GLY A 436 -5.50 6.62 13.23
N VAL A 437 -6.36 6.18 12.31
CA VAL A 437 -6.04 5.90 10.88
C VAL A 437 -5.32 7.07 10.19
N SER A 438 -5.59 8.32 10.56
CA SER A 438 -4.89 9.49 10.00
C SER A 438 -3.46 9.69 10.52
N SER A 439 -3.14 9.20 11.73
CA SER A 439 -1.75 9.15 12.24
C SER A 439 -0.97 8.02 11.56
N SER A 440 -1.69 6.95 11.22
CA SER A 440 -1.27 5.72 10.55
C SER A 440 -0.87 5.90 9.07
N LEU A 441 -1.30 6.97 8.42
CA LEU A 441 -1.04 7.26 7.00
C LEU A 441 0.03 8.36 6.79
N ASN A 442 0.71 8.80 7.85
CA ASN A 442 1.71 9.86 7.75
C ASN A 442 3.13 9.26 7.70
N PRO A 443 3.84 9.29 6.54
CA PRO A 443 5.16 8.68 6.40
C PRO A 443 6.28 9.36 7.22
N ASN A 444 5.98 10.50 7.87
CA ASN A 444 6.90 11.21 8.76
C ASN A 444 6.65 10.89 10.25
N MET A 445 5.68 10.01 10.56
CA MET A 445 5.33 9.58 11.91
C MET A 445 5.52 8.07 12.04
N ASN A 446 6.58 7.66 12.73
CA ASN A 446 6.77 6.28 13.17
C ASN A 446 5.79 6.01 14.35
N GLU A 447 4.50 5.81 14.02
CA GLU A 447 3.38 5.52 14.93
C GLU A 447 2.40 4.49 14.30
N ALA A 448 2.86 3.30 13.83
CA ALA A 448 2.03 2.31 13.12
C ALA A 448 1.25 1.31 14.03
N ALA A 449 0.42 1.84 14.94
CA ALA A 449 -0.69 1.08 15.53
C ALA A 449 -1.96 1.21 14.66
N THR A 450 -1.85 0.71 13.43
CA THR A 450 -2.78 1.01 12.32
C THR A 450 -3.99 0.08 12.23
N PHE A 451 -3.94 -1.04 12.95
CA PHE A 451 -4.99 -2.07 13.04
C PHE A 451 -5.73 -2.07 14.38
N ILE A 452 -5.27 -1.26 15.33
CA ILE A 452 -5.57 -1.36 16.76
C ILE A 452 -5.97 0.04 17.19
N GLY A 453 -7.23 0.37 16.92
CA GLY A 453 -7.69 1.76 16.88
C GLY A 453 -7.91 2.34 18.27
N GLY A 454 -9.17 2.34 18.70
CA GLY A 454 -9.57 2.86 19.99
C GLY A 454 -9.43 1.81 21.08
N ILE A 455 -8.20 1.53 21.51
CA ILE A 455 -7.85 0.52 22.54
C ILE A 455 -8.92 0.44 23.64
N GLN A 456 -9.55 -0.73 23.75
CA GLN A 456 -10.74 -0.95 24.57
C GLN A 456 -10.39 -1.54 25.95
N GLY A 457 -9.27 -2.26 26.03
CA GLY A 457 -8.79 -2.90 27.26
C GLY A 457 -7.31 -2.65 27.54
N CYS A 458 -6.94 -2.75 28.81
CA CYS A 458 -5.54 -2.71 29.26
C CYS A 458 -5.40 -3.60 30.49
N LEU A 459 -4.31 -4.36 30.55
CA LEU A 459 -3.80 -5.05 31.73
C LEU A 459 -2.36 -4.57 31.96
N ALA A 460 -2.05 -4.02 33.13
CA ALA A 460 -0.71 -3.54 33.46
C ALA A 460 -0.19 -4.20 34.73
N LYS A 461 1.01 -4.78 34.65
CA LYS A 461 1.72 -5.36 35.80
C LYS A 461 2.59 -4.29 36.43
N TYR A 462 2.51 -4.14 37.75
CA TYR A 462 3.20 -3.10 38.50
C TYR A 462 3.98 -3.65 39.68
N ARG A 463 5.00 -2.88 40.09
CA ARG A 463 5.72 -3.04 41.35
C ARG A 463 5.75 -1.70 42.08
N VAL A 464 5.43 -1.72 43.37
CA VAL A 464 5.64 -0.60 44.28
C VAL A 464 6.96 -0.82 44.98
N LEU A 465 7.86 0.15 44.85
CA LEU A 465 9.13 0.18 45.55
C LEU A 465 9.11 1.26 46.62
N LYS A 466 9.61 0.95 47.81
CA LYS A 466 9.73 1.92 48.91
C LYS A 466 11.20 2.04 49.32
N ASN A 467 11.71 3.26 49.46
CA ASN A 467 13.04 3.50 49.99
C ASN A 467 13.04 3.28 51.51
N GLU A 468 13.94 2.42 52.01
CA GLU A 468 13.95 1.99 53.42
C GLU A 468 14.28 3.12 54.40
N LYS A 469 15.06 4.10 53.94
CA LYS A 469 15.61 5.23 54.68
C LYS A 469 14.71 6.47 54.58
N THR A 470 14.33 6.87 53.37
CA THR A 470 13.53 8.09 53.13
C THR A 470 12.02 7.87 53.21
N ASN A 471 11.55 6.61 53.18
CA ASN A 471 10.16 6.21 52.96
C ASN A 471 9.56 6.66 51.61
N GLU A 472 10.37 7.16 50.67
CA GLU A 472 9.90 7.53 49.34
C GLU A 472 9.29 6.32 48.61
N VAL A 473 8.13 6.52 47.97
CA VAL A 473 7.45 5.51 47.16
C VAL A 473 7.70 5.78 45.67
N LYS A 474 8.16 4.76 44.93
CA LYS A 474 8.26 4.72 43.46
C LYS A 474 7.30 3.64 42.95
N VAL A 475 6.68 3.85 41.80
CA VAL A 475 5.90 2.81 41.11
C VAL A 475 6.54 2.53 39.75
N GLU A 476 6.81 1.26 39.51
CA GLU A 476 7.30 0.72 38.25
C GLU A 476 6.20 -0.09 37.56
N ILE A 477 6.23 -0.11 36.23
CA ILE A 477 5.29 -0.84 35.39
C ILE A 477 6.15 -1.76 34.52
N ASP A 478 5.98 -3.06 34.67
CA ASP A 478 6.89 -4.07 34.08
C ASP A 478 6.42 -4.54 32.71
N ARG A 479 5.10 -4.54 32.52
CA ARG A 479 4.42 -5.05 31.32
C ARG A 479 3.08 -4.34 31.18
N VAL A 480 2.74 -3.92 29.97
CA VAL A 480 1.42 -3.40 29.59
C VAL A 480 0.93 -4.25 28.43
N ILE A 481 -0.25 -4.83 28.57
CA ILE A 481 -0.94 -5.54 27.51
C ILE A 481 -2.16 -4.70 27.15
N PHE A 482 -2.20 -4.18 25.93
CA PHE A 482 -3.41 -3.55 25.39
C PHE A 482 -4.28 -4.58 24.68
N LEU A 483 -5.60 -4.35 24.70
CA LEU A 483 -6.60 -5.20 24.06
C LEU A 483 -7.49 -4.34 23.18
N ASP A 484 -7.73 -4.78 21.94
CA ASP A 484 -8.76 -4.24 21.06
C ASP A 484 -9.44 -5.37 20.27
N THR A 485 -10.60 -5.09 19.67
CA THR A 485 -11.31 -6.06 18.82
C THR A 485 -10.91 -5.82 17.37
N PHE A 486 -10.33 -6.84 16.71
CA PHE A 486 -10.05 -6.77 15.27
C PHE A 486 -11.15 -7.48 14.47
N GLY A 487 -11.70 -6.76 13.49
CA GLY A 487 -12.87 -7.14 12.70
C GLY A 487 -13.51 -5.89 12.09
N ALA A 488 -14.50 -6.06 11.23
CA ALA A 488 -15.25 -4.92 10.68
C ALA A 488 -16.60 -4.78 11.37
N GLY A 489 -16.94 -3.58 11.85
CA GLY A 489 -18.28 -3.25 12.33
C GLY A 489 -19.05 -2.34 11.35
N TRP A 490 -20.22 -1.86 11.79
CA TRP A 490 -21.09 -1.01 10.97
C TRP A 490 -20.45 0.36 10.65
N GLU A 491 -19.64 0.88 11.58
CA GLU A 491 -18.87 2.12 11.45
C GLU A 491 -17.61 1.99 10.60
N ASP A 492 -17.22 0.78 10.20
CA ASP A 492 -16.20 0.58 9.15
C ASP A 492 -16.81 0.58 7.74
N GLY A 493 -18.13 0.37 7.64
CA GLY A 493 -18.95 0.68 6.47
C GLY A 493 -19.64 2.06 6.55
N GLY A 494 -19.01 3.06 7.18
CA GLY A 494 -19.45 4.47 7.12
C GLY A 494 -20.56 4.90 8.08
N ALA A 495 -20.99 4.04 9.02
CA ALA A 495 -22.09 4.39 9.93
C ALA A 495 -21.87 5.66 10.79
N ASN A 496 -22.99 6.28 11.15
CA ASN A 496 -23.08 7.48 12.02
C ASN A 496 -22.46 8.75 11.42
N GLY A 497 -22.24 8.81 10.10
CA GLY A 497 -21.70 9.98 9.42
C GLY A 497 -20.26 10.32 9.80
N MET A 498 -19.55 9.39 10.44
CA MET A 498 -18.11 9.54 10.66
C MET A 498 -17.40 9.45 9.33
N ALA A 499 -16.81 10.57 8.89
CA ALA A 499 -15.96 10.64 7.70
C ALA A 499 -14.62 9.92 7.93
N LYS A 500 -14.65 8.59 8.12
CA LYS A 500 -13.51 7.74 7.81
C LYS A 500 -13.31 7.80 6.30
N GLN A 501 -12.06 7.94 5.85
CA GLN A 501 -11.75 7.75 4.42
C GLN A 501 -12.24 6.37 3.99
N TRP A 502 -12.73 6.27 2.75
CA TRP A 502 -13.17 5.01 2.15
C TRP A 502 -11.96 4.10 1.91
N VAL A 503 -11.51 3.41 2.97
CA VAL A 503 -10.39 2.47 2.96
C VAL A 503 -10.90 1.13 2.38
N PRO A 504 -10.53 0.75 1.15
CA PRO A 504 -11.21 -0.35 0.46
C PRO A 504 -11.06 -1.69 1.18
N GLY A 505 -9.91 -1.96 1.82
CA GLY A 505 -9.69 -3.19 2.59
C GLY A 505 -10.55 -3.35 3.85
N LEU A 506 -11.00 -2.25 4.49
CA LEU A 506 -11.93 -2.36 5.63
C LEU A 506 -13.33 -2.75 5.15
N VAL A 507 -13.75 -2.25 4.00
CA VAL A 507 -15.00 -2.62 3.34
C VAL A 507 -14.93 -4.05 2.81
N ALA A 508 -13.76 -4.47 2.31
CA ALA A 508 -13.51 -5.85 1.94
C ALA A 508 -13.58 -6.79 3.16
N MET A 509 -13.02 -6.39 4.31
CA MET A 509 -13.15 -7.10 5.59
C MET A 509 -14.62 -7.24 6.01
N PHE A 510 -15.41 -6.16 5.95
CA PHE A 510 -16.86 -6.19 6.19
C PHE A 510 -17.57 -7.16 5.22
N CYS A 511 -17.24 -7.11 3.93
CA CYS A 511 -17.84 -7.99 2.94
C CYS A 511 -17.48 -9.46 3.14
N LEU A 512 -16.25 -9.76 3.58
CA LEU A 512 -15.83 -11.11 3.96
C LEU A 512 -16.67 -11.62 5.14
N GLN A 513 -16.71 -10.86 6.23
CA GLN A 513 -17.38 -11.20 7.50
C GLN A 513 -18.91 -11.38 7.36
N HIS A 514 -19.58 -10.46 6.67
CA HIS A 514 -21.05 -10.41 6.61
C HIS A 514 -21.66 -11.09 5.37
N PHE A 515 -20.94 -11.13 4.23
CA PHE A 515 -21.50 -11.63 2.96
C PHE A 515 -20.77 -12.84 2.35
N LYS A 516 -19.48 -13.08 2.63
CA LYS A 516 -18.76 -14.28 2.13
C LYS A 516 -18.69 -15.43 3.15
N ASN A 517 -19.17 -15.21 4.37
CA ASN A 517 -19.06 -16.15 5.49
C ASN A 517 -20.27 -17.10 5.66
N VAL A 518 -21.33 -16.94 4.87
CA VAL A 518 -22.67 -17.55 5.10
C VAL A 518 -22.65 -19.07 5.27
N ASN A 519 -21.82 -19.77 4.50
CA ASN A 519 -21.75 -21.23 4.50
C ASN A 519 -20.78 -21.79 5.57
N ASN A 520 -20.01 -20.94 6.24
CA ASN A 520 -19.08 -21.33 7.31
C ASN A 520 -18.86 -20.14 8.26
N PRO A 521 -19.79 -19.87 9.21
CA PRO A 521 -19.74 -18.69 10.08
C PRO A 521 -18.44 -18.50 10.88
N GLU A 522 -17.63 -19.56 11.02
CA GLU A 522 -16.34 -19.53 11.72
C GLU A 522 -15.21 -18.85 10.92
N LYS A 523 -15.28 -18.82 9.59
CA LYS A 523 -14.12 -18.53 8.71
C LYS A 523 -13.58 -17.09 8.83
N TYR A 524 -14.46 -16.12 9.06
CA TYR A 524 -14.12 -14.69 9.19
C TYR A 524 -14.65 -14.08 10.49
N ARG A 525 -14.52 -14.80 11.62
CA ARG A 525 -14.83 -14.25 12.94
C ARG A 525 -13.77 -13.21 13.35
N PRO A 526 -14.18 -12.00 13.78
CA PRO A 526 -13.41 -11.11 14.64
C PRO A 526 -12.82 -11.81 15.87
N PHE A 527 -11.76 -11.22 16.39
CA PHE A 527 -10.97 -11.73 17.51
C PHE A 527 -10.40 -10.58 18.34
N THR A 528 -9.98 -10.88 19.57
CA THR A 528 -9.20 -9.91 20.35
C THR A 528 -7.75 -9.89 19.88
N VAL A 529 -7.25 -8.69 19.58
CA VAL A 529 -5.83 -8.43 19.38
C VAL A 529 -5.22 -7.97 20.70
N PHE A 530 -4.11 -8.61 21.07
CA PHE A 530 -3.27 -8.25 22.20
C PHE A 530 -2.02 -7.53 21.69
N VAL A 531 -1.64 -6.45 22.36
CA VAL A 531 -0.32 -5.80 22.15
C VAL A 531 0.45 -5.89 23.44
N ASP A 532 1.43 -6.78 23.49
CA ASP A 532 2.30 -6.94 24.64
C ASP A 532 3.51 -6.01 24.56
N ILE A 533 3.58 -5.10 25.52
CA ILE A 533 4.59 -4.04 25.60
C ILE A 533 5.35 -4.19 26.91
N LYS A 534 6.68 -4.38 26.80
CA LYS A 534 7.61 -4.12 27.89
C LYS A 534 8.01 -2.64 27.84
N PRO A 535 7.66 -1.81 28.84
CA PRO A 535 8.14 -0.44 28.90
C PRO A 535 9.67 -0.38 28.92
N SER A 536 10.25 0.65 28.30
CA SER A 536 11.68 0.93 28.45
C SER A 536 11.99 1.23 29.92
N GLU A 537 13.07 0.65 30.45
CA GLU A 537 13.63 1.04 31.75
C GLU A 537 14.01 2.53 31.70
N SER A 538 13.60 3.27 32.73
CA SER A 538 13.62 4.75 32.79
C SER A 538 14.44 5.27 33.96
#